data_AF-A0A7J7HJF2-F1
#
_entry.id   AF-A0A7J7HJF2-F1
#
_cell.length_a   1.000
_cell.length_b   1.000
_cell.length_c   1.000
_cell.angle_alpha   90.00
_cell.angle_beta   90.00
_cell.angle_gamma   90.00
#
_symmetry.space_group_name_H-M   'P 1'
#
loop_
_entity.id
_entity.type
_entity.pdbx_description
1 polymer ?
#
loop_
_entity_poly.entity_id
_entity_poly.type
_entity_poly.pdbx_seq_one_letter_code
_entity_poly.pdbx_strand_id
1 'polypeptide(L)'
;MTVPGASHIPIWRTDGVVVTVLLHMGPVEFLYYWLHRALHHHYLYSRYHSHHHSSIVTEPITSVIHPFAEHIAYFVLFAIPMVTTVLIGSASLVSGFGYITYIDLMNNMGHCNFEFIPKWIFSIFPPLKFHSLHHTQFRTNYSLFMPIYDYIYGTMDKSTDSLHEISLKREEDSPNVVHLTHLTTPNSIYHLHIGFASLASKPQMSQWYLWLMWPVTCWSMIITCIYGSTFIVERNTFGKLKLQSWAIPRYNIQPIIQHIFGYLLLFF
;
A
#
# COMPACT_ATOMS: atom_id res chain seq x y z
N MET A 1 -33.49 -5.32 -0.34
CA MET A 1 -33.89 -5.53 -1.75
C MET A 1 -32.64 -5.90 -2.53
N THR A 2 -32.44 -7.17 -2.85
CA THR A 2 -31.25 -7.62 -3.61
C THR A 2 -31.50 -7.40 -5.09
N VAL A 3 -30.53 -6.82 -5.81
CA VAL A 3 -30.60 -6.70 -7.28
C VAL A 3 -30.72 -8.11 -7.86
N PRO A 4 -31.68 -8.42 -8.75
CA PRO A 4 -31.95 -9.79 -9.21
C PRO A 4 -30.75 -10.54 -9.81
N GLY A 5 -29.73 -9.84 -10.32
CA GLY A 5 -28.48 -10.43 -10.80
C GLY A 5 -27.39 -10.62 -9.73
N ALA A 6 -27.52 -9.99 -8.56
CA ALA A 6 -26.55 -10.09 -7.47
C ALA A 6 -26.78 -11.32 -6.57
N SER A 7 -27.96 -11.93 -6.62
CA SER A 7 -28.33 -13.07 -5.76
C SER A 7 -27.62 -14.39 -6.12
N HIS A 8 -26.96 -14.47 -7.28
CA HIS A 8 -26.33 -15.69 -7.79
C HIS A 8 -24.86 -15.49 -8.22
N ILE A 9 -24.19 -14.43 -7.74
CA ILE A 9 -22.77 -14.22 -8.06
C ILE A 9 -21.94 -15.31 -7.37
N PRO A 10 -21.20 -16.14 -8.11
CA PRO A 10 -20.36 -17.17 -7.52
C PRO A 10 -19.21 -16.58 -6.72
N ILE A 11 -18.77 -17.32 -5.70
CA ILE A 11 -17.62 -16.92 -4.87
C ILE A 11 -16.35 -16.82 -5.73
N TRP A 12 -16.11 -17.81 -6.59
CA TRP A 12 -14.92 -17.91 -7.44
C TRP A 12 -15.28 -18.27 -8.88
N ARG A 13 -14.62 -17.62 -9.83
CA ARG A 13 -14.64 -17.94 -11.26
C ARG A 13 -13.30 -17.65 -11.91
N THR A 14 -12.63 -18.69 -12.38
CA THR A 14 -11.29 -18.57 -12.99
C THR A 14 -11.32 -17.74 -14.26
N ASP A 15 -12.34 -17.89 -15.11
CA ASP A 15 -12.50 -17.11 -16.35
C ASP A 15 -12.64 -15.61 -16.06
N GLY A 16 -13.45 -15.23 -15.08
CA GLY A 16 -13.60 -13.85 -14.62
C GLY A 16 -12.30 -13.26 -14.05
N VAL A 17 -11.56 -14.05 -13.26
CA VAL A 17 -10.26 -13.64 -12.71
C VAL A 17 -9.26 -13.39 -13.83
N VAL A 18 -9.14 -14.31 -14.80
CA VAL A 18 -8.23 -14.15 -15.95
C VAL A 18 -8.60 -12.92 -16.78
N VAL A 19 -9.89 -12.74 -17.08
CA VAL A 19 -10.37 -11.54 -17.82
C VAL A 19 -10.02 -10.26 -17.05
N THR A 20 -10.23 -10.24 -15.74
CA THR A 20 -9.92 -9.07 -14.89
C THR A 20 -8.44 -8.71 -14.97
N VAL A 21 -7.55 -9.70 -14.82
CA VAL A 21 -6.09 -9.51 -14.89
C VAL A 21 -5.67 -9.01 -16.27
N LEU A 22 -6.16 -9.62 -17.35
CA LEU A 22 -5.80 -9.22 -18.72
C LEU A 22 -6.29 -7.81 -19.06
N LEU A 23 -7.51 -7.46 -18.65
CA LEU A 23 -8.07 -6.13 -18.85
C LEU A 23 -7.30 -5.07 -18.07
N HIS A 24 -6.88 -5.40 -16.84
CA HIS A 24 -6.05 -4.50 -16.05
C HIS A 24 -4.69 -4.29 -16.73
N MET A 25 -3.91 -5.36 -16.92
CA MET A 25 -2.54 -5.31 -17.44
C MET A 25 -2.44 -4.67 -18.84
N GLY A 26 -3.48 -4.78 -19.66
CA GLY A 26 -3.49 -4.23 -21.01
C GLY A 26 -4.25 -2.91 -21.11
N PRO A 27 -5.57 -2.94 -21.41
CA PRO A 27 -6.38 -1.74 -21.65
C PRO A 27 -6.37 -0.71 -20.52
N VAL A 28 -6.50 -1.12 -19.26
CA VAL A 28 -6.56 -0.16 -18.14
C VAL A 28 -5.23 0.55 -17.96
N GLU A 29 -4.11 -0.18 -17.92
CA GLU A 29 -2.77 0.43 -17.85
C GLU A 29 -2.51 1.39 -19.04
N PHE A 30 -2.96 1.03 -20.25
CA PHE A 30 -2.80 1.89 -21.44
C PHE A 30 -3.57 3.20 -21.30
N LEU A 31 -4.84 3.09 -20.93
CA LEU A 31 -5.72 4.25 -20.77
C LEU A 31 -5.27 5.11 -19.58
N TYR A 32 -4.80 4.49 -18.49
CA TYR A 32 -4.19 5.18 -17.37
C TYR A 32 -2.99 6.00 -17.82
N TYR A 33 -2.03 5.38 -18.53
CA TYR A 33 -0.83 6.06 -19.01
C TYR A 33 -1.15 7.34 -19.78
N TRP A 34 -2.08 7.26 -20.73
CA TRP A 34 -2.45 8.42 -21.54
C TRP A 34 -3.27 9.45 -20.78
N LEU A 35 -4.20 9.03 -19.92
CA LEU A 35 -4.95 9.94 -19.06
C LEU A 35 -4.01 10.72 -18.15
N HIS A 36 -3.10 10.02 -17.46
CA HIS A 36 -2.14 10.61 -16.56
C HIS A 36 -1.18 11.54 -17.31
N ARG A 37 -0.64 11.12 -18.46
CA ARG A 37 0.17 12.00 -19.31
C ARG A 37 -0.58 13.24 -19.80
N ALA A 38 -1.88 13.11 -20.10
CA ALA A 38 -2.73 14.25 -20.46
C ALA A 38 -2.96 15.19 -19.26
N LEU A 39 -3.15 14.65 -18.06
CA LEU A 39 -3.24 15.43 -16.82
C LEU A 39 -1.98 16.26 -16.55
N HIS A 40 -0.81 15.83 -17.05
CA HIS A 40 0.43 16.60 -17.01
C HIS A 40 0.56 17.70 -18.08
N HIS A 41 -0.41 17.82 -18.99
CA HIS A 41 -0.49 18.97 -19.88
C HIS A 41 -0.85 20.23 -19.07
N HIS A 42 -0.16 21.35 -19.33
CA HIS A 42 -0.20 22.58 -18.52
C HIS A 42 -1.61 23.01 -18.05
N TYR A 43 -2.61 22.92 -18.93
CA TYR A 43 -4.00 23.27 -18.63
C TYR A 43 -4.64 22.35 -17.58
N LEU A 44 -4.50 21.03 -17.75
CA LEU A 44 -5.07 20.03 -16.84
C LEU A 44 -4.25 19.93 -15.56
N TYR A 45 -2.93 20.06 -15.66
CA TYR A 45 -2.04 20.01 -14.49
C TYR A 45 -2.40 21.10 -13.50
N SER A 46 -2.45 22.35 -13.96
CA SER A 46 -2.75 23.50 -13.09
C SER A 46 -4.09 23.40 -12.37
N ARG A 47 -5.09 22.70 -12.93
CA ARG A 47 -6.47 22.67 -12.42
C ARG A 47 -6.85 21.39 -11.68
N TYR A 48 -6.29 20.26 -12.10
CA TYR A 48 -6.70 18.94 -11.63
C TYR A 48 -5.53 18.23 -10.94
N HIS A 49 -4.35 18.22 -11.55
CA HIS A 49 -3.30 17.30 -11.10
C HIS A 49 -2.22 17.93 -10.18
N SER A 50 -2.15 19.25 -10.12
CA SER A 50 -1.12 19.96 -9.33
C SER A 50 -1.24 19.73 -7.83
N HIS A 51 -2.46 19.56 -7.32
CA HIS A 51 -2.68 19.31 -5.88
C HIS A 51 -2.19 17.93 -5.46
N HIS A 52 -2.43 16.91 -6.30
CA HIS A 52 -1.88 15.57 -6.12
C HIS A 52 -0.35 15.61 -6.00
N HIS A 53 0.32 16.38 -6.87
CA HIS A 53 1.77 16.58 -6.86
C HIS A 53 2.31 17.58 -5.84
N SER A 54 1.45 18.17 -5.00
CA SER A 54 1.94 19.09 -3.95
C SER A 54 2.81 18.37 -2.90
N SER A 55 2.63 17.05 -2.76
CA SER A 55 3.42 16.16 -1.92
C SER A 55 4.56 15.54 -2.73
N ILE A 56 5.70 16.24 -2.79
CA ILE A 56 6.92 15.77 -3.50
C ILE A 56 7.50 14.53 -2.81
N VAL A 57 7.43 14.48 -1.48
CA VAL A 57 7.68 13.28 -0.69
C VAL A 57 6.33 12.64 -0.43
N THR A 58 5.99 11.63 -1.22
CA THR A 58 4.68 11.00 -1.18
C THR A 58 4.51 10.10 0.04
N GLU A 59 3.29 10.08 0.55
CA GLU A 59 2.82 9.12 1.54
C GLU A 59 1.69 8.29 0.92
N PRO A 60 1.33 7.11 1.47
CA PRO A 60 0.22 6.30 0.97
C PRO A 60 -1.05 7.11 0.70
N ILE A 61 -1.38 8.07 1.57
CA ILE A 61 -2.56 8.92 1.44
C ILE A 61 -2.54 9.83 0.20
N THR A 62 -1.37 10.22 -0.29
CA THR A 62 -1.23 11.02 -1.52
C THR A 62 -1.87 10.31 -2.72
N SER A 63 -1.88 8.96 -2.70
CA SER A 63 -2.45 8.11 -3.76
C SER A 63 -3.95 8.32 -4.04
N VAL A 64 -4.69 8.90 -3.09
CA VAL A 64 -6.15 9.12 -3.22
C VAL A 64 -6.54 10.59 -3.23
N ILE A 65 -5.58 11.51 -3.04
CA ILE A 65 -5.83 12.94 -3.04
C ILE A 65 -5.84 13.45 -4.48
N HIS A 66 -7.05 13.56 -5.04
CA HIS A 66 -7.31 14.08 -6.37
C HIS A 66 -8.55 14.96 -6.37
N PRO A 67 -8.64 16.01 -7.21
CA PRO A 67 -9.88 16.75 -7.39
C PRO A 67 -11.00 15.87 -7.93
N PHE A 68 -12.24 16.26 -7.65
CA PHE A 68 -13.43 15.46 -7.90
C PHE A 68 -13.52 14.90 -9.34
N ALA A 69 -13.25 15.72 -10.36
CA ALA A 69 -13.33 15.28 -11.75
C ALA A 69 -12.27 14.22 -12.11
N GLU A 70 -11.06 14.38 -11.58
CA GLU A 70 -9.98 13.41 -11.75
C GLU A 70 -10.32 12.09 -11.02
N HIS A 71 -10.93 12.19 -9.85
CA HIS A 71 -11.42 11.03 -9.11
C HIS A 71 -12.49 10.25 -9.89
N ILE A 72 -13.44 10.94 -10.54
CA ILE A 72 -14.42 10.29 -11.43
C ILE A 72 -13.71 9.62 -12.61
N ALA A 73 -12.74 10.28 -13.23
CA ALA A 73 -12.02 9.72 -14.38
C ALA A 73 -11.29 8.42 -14.01
N TYR A 74 -10.56 8.41 -12.90
CA TYR A 74 -9.90 7.20 -12.41
C TYR A 74 -10.90 6.13 -11.95
N PHE A 75 -12.00 6.51 -11.30
CA PHE A 75 -13.05 5.56 -10.91
C PHE A 75 -13.65 4.85 -12.12
N VAL A 76 -14.02 5.59 -13.16
CA VAL A 76 -14.56 5.00 -14.40
C VAL A 76 -13.52 4.11 -15.08
N LEU A 77 -12.26 4.55 -15.13
CA LEU A 77 -11.16 3.80 -15.70
C LEU A 77 -10.94 2.47 -14.98
N PHE A 78 -10.81 2.48 -13.65
CA PHE A 78 -10.58 1.26 -12.88
C PHE A 78 -11.83 0.39 -12.75
N ALA A 79 -13.04 0.92 -12.99
CA ALA A 79 -14.25 0.12 -13.06
C ALA A 79 -14.32 -0.78 -14.31
N ILE A 80 -13.51 -0.55 -15.34
CA ILE A 80 -13.56 -1.29 -16.63
C ILE A 80 -13.54 -2.82 -16.43
N PRO A 81 -12.59 -3.44 -15.69
CA PRO A 81 -12.57 -4.90 -15.54
C PRO A 81 -13.79 -5.44 -14.78
N MET A 82 -14.25 -4.72 -13.75
CA MET A 82 -15.43 -5.12 -12.98
C MET A 82 -16.70 -5.05 -13.81
N VAL A 83 -16.94 -3.93 -14.50
CA VAL A 83 -18.11 -3.78 -15.37
C VAL A 83 -18.08 -4.82 -16.49
N THR A 84 -16.92 -5.05 -17.10
CA THR A 84 -16.78 -6.03 -18.19
C THR A 84 -17.13 -7.44 -17.72
N THR A 85 -16.60 -7.89 -16.58
CA THR A 85 -16.90 -9.23 -16.04
C THR A 85 -18.38 -9.40 -15.67
N VAL A 86 -19.05 -8.33 -15.22
CA VAL A 86 -20.50 -8.34 -15.01
C VAL A 86 -21.26 -8.49 -16.34
N LEU A 87 -20.90 -7.70 -17.35
CA LEU A 87 -21.57 -7.69 -18.66
C LEU A 87 -21.44 -9.03 -19.40
N ILE A 88 -20.29 -9.70 -19.29
CA ILE A 88 -20.06 -11.02 -19.92
C ILE A 88 -20.51 -12.20 -19.04
N GLY A 89 -21.07 -11.94 -17.85
CA GLY A 89 -21.56 -12.97 -16.94
C GLY A 89 -20.47 -13.82 -16.27
N SER A 90 -19.24 -13.31 -16.18
CA SER A 90 -18.09 -13.99 -15.55
C SER A 90 -17.70 -13.41 -14.18
N ALA A 91 -18.44 -12.44 -13.66
CA ALA A 91 -18.17 -11.85 -12.35
C ALA A 91 -18.15 -12.89 -11.22
N SER A 92 -17.24 -12.70 -10.26
CA SER A 92 -17.19 -13.45 -9.00
C SER A 92 -16.80 -12.56 -7.84
N LEU A 93 -17.23 -12.93 -6.63
CA LEU A 93 -16.98 -12.14 -5.41
C LEU A 93 -15.47 -11.97 -5.16
N VAL A 94 -14.70 -13.06 -5.21
CA VAL A 94 -13.26 -13.02 -4.96
C VAL A 94 -12.54 -12.17 -6.00
N SER A 95 -12.92 -12.26 -7.28
CA SER A 95 -12.31 -11.42 -8.33
C SER A 95 -12.60 -9.93 -8.11
N GLY A 96 -13.84 -9.57 -7.76
CA GLY A 96 -14.21 -8.17 -7.51
C GLY A 96 -13.52 -7.57 -6.30
N PHE A 97 -13.62 -8.23 -5.13
CA PHE A 97 -12.96 -7.77 -3.91
C PHE A 97 -11.44 -7.82 -4.02
N GLY A 98 -10.90 -8.87 -4.63
CA GLY A 98 -9.47 -9.01 -4.86
C GLY A 98 -8.92 -7.90 -5.76
N TYR A 99 -9.65 -7.54 -6.83
CA TYR A 99 -9.23 -6.47 -7.73
C TYR A 99 -9.27 -5.09 -7.07
N ILE A 100 -10.34 -4.75 -6.34
CA ILE A 100 -10.40 -3.48 -5.58
C ILE A 100 -9.24 -3.41 -4.58
N THR A 101 -9.03 -4.50 -3.83
CA THR A 101 -7.95 -4.58 -2.84
C THR A 101 -6.58 -4.43 -3.51
N TYR A 102 -6.38 -5.05 -4.66
CA TYR A 102 -5.15 -4.94 -5.44
C TYR A 102 -4.91 -3.48 -5.90
N ILE A 103 -5.91 -2.81 -6.48
CA ILE A 103 -5.78 -1.42 -6.92
C ILE A 103 -5.42 -0.51 -5.76
N ASP A 104 -6.14 -0.61 -4.65
CA ASP A 104 -5.88 0.21 -3.46
C ASP A 104 -4.49 -0.08 -2.90
N LEU A 105 -4.14 -1.35 -2.68
CA LEU A 105 -2.85 -1.75 -2.13
C LEU A 105 -1.70 -1.24 -3.00
N MET A 106 -1.77 -1.51 -4.31
CA MET A 106 -0.69 -1.16 -5.23
C MET A 106 -0.59 0.34 -5.46
N ASN A 107 -1.71 1.08 -5.51
CA ASN A 107 -1.68 2.54 -5.63
C ASN A 107 -1.06 3.18 -4.38
N ASN A 108 -1.44 2.72 -3.18
CA ASN A 108 -0.82 3.16 -1.93
C ASN A 108 0.67 2.83 -1.89
N MET A 109 1.05 1.62 -2.31
CA MET A 109 2.46 1.19 -2.38
C MET A 109 3.26 2.05 -3.36
N GLY A 110 2.70 2.35 -4.54
CA GLY A 110 3.33 3.21 -5.55
C GLY A 110 3.57 4.66 -5.08
N HIS A 111 2.81 5.12 -4.08
CA HIS A 111 2.97 6.42 -3.42
C HIS A 111 3.73 6.34 -2.10
N CYS A 112 4.25 5.18 -1.72
CA CYS A 112 5.21 5.12 -0.64
C CYS A 112 6.56 5.64 -1.14
N ASN A 113 7.18 6.54 -0.38
CA ASN A 113 8.57 6.96 -0.61
C ASN A 113 9.61 5.86 -0.24
N PHE A 114 9.19 4.60 -0.28
CA PHE A 114 10.03 3.43 -0.02
C PHE A 114 9.54 2.24 -0.86
N GLU A 115 10.48 1.40 -1.25
CA GLU A 115 10.31 0.24 -2.11
C GLU A 115 10.17 -1.04 -1.27
N PHE A 116 8.98 -1.65 -1.28
CA PHE A 116 8.74 -2.90 -0.55
C PHE A 116 9.10 -4.16 -1.34
N ILE A 117 9.22 -4.06 -2.67
CA ILE A 117 9.38 -5.22 -3.53
C ILE A 117 10.86 -5.63 -3.59
N PRO A 118 11.20 -6.88 -3.22
CA PRO A 118 12.57 -7.38 -3.32
C PRO A 118 13.07 -7.40 -4.77
N LYS A 119 14.36 -7.14 -4.97
CA LYS A 119 15.03 -7.15 -6.29
C LYS A 119 14.77 -8.40 -7.13
N TRP A 120 14.70 -9.57 -6.49
CA TRP A 120 14.47 -10.82 -7.22
C TRP A 120 13.09 -10.84 -7.90
N ILE A 121 12.08 -10.16 -7.33
CA ILE A 121 10.77 -10.04 -7.97
C ILE A 121 10.88 -9.17 -9.22
N PHE A 122 11.63 -8.06 -9.21
CA PHE A 122 11.88 -7.27 -10.41
C PHE A 122 12.66 -8.01 -11.49
N SER A 123 13.51 -8.97 -11.11
CA SER A 123 14.21 -9.81 -12.10
C SER A 123 13.28 -10.75 -12.86
N ILE A 124 12.16 -11.16 -12.23
CA ILE A 124 11.15 -12.06 -12.82
C ILE A 124 10.03 -11.25 -13.48
N PHE A 125 9.64 -10.14 -12.85
CA PHE A 125 8.63 -9.19 -13.30
C PHE A 125 9.21 -7.77 -13.33
N PRO A 126 9.98 -7.42 -14.38
CA PRO A 126 10.54 -6.08 -14.56
C PRO A 126 9.54 -4.91 -14.50
N PRO A 127 8.25 -5.05 -14.87
CA PRO A 127 7.32 -3.94 -14.87
C PRO A 127 6.59 -3.78 -13.54
N LEU A 128 7.30 -3.60 -12.43
CA LEU A 128 6.70 -3.25 -11.13
C LEU A 128 7.37 -2.01 -10.48
N LYS A 129 8.00 -1.15 -11.28
CA LYS A 129 8.80 0.00 -10.78
C LYS A 129 7.96 1.27 -10.61
N PHE A 130 8.38 2.10 -9.66
CA PHE A 130 7.49 2.94 -8.84
C PHE A 130 7.14 4.30 -9.42
N HIS A 131 5.89 4.66 -9.17
CA HIS A 131 5.31 5.97 -9.39
C HIS A 131 5.86 7.05 -8.43
N SER A 132 6.39 6.72 -7.25
CA SER A 132 6.86 7.73 -6.29
C SER A 132 7.93 8.69 -6.86
N LEU A 133 8.83 8.21 -7.72
CA LEU A 133 9.84 9.06 -8.36
C LEU A 133 9.20 10.11 -9.29
N HIS A 134 8.06 9.80 -9.89
CA HIS A 134 7.32 10.72 -10.77
C HIS A 134 6.90 12.01 -10.05
N HIS A 135 6.59 11.94 -8.75
CA HIS A 135 6.29 13.12 -7.92
C HIS A 135 7.48 14.05 -7.69
N THR A 136 8.69 13.60 -8.02
CA THR A 136 9.90 14.44 -8.05
C THR A 136 10.32 14.79 -9.48
N GLN A 137 10.06 13.89 -10.44
CA GLN A 137 10.38 14.01 -11.86
C GLN A 137 9.07 13.98 -12.69
N PHE A 138 8.35 15.11 -12.72
CA PHE A 138 6.99 15.22 -13.29
C PHE A 138 6.85 14.86 -14.79
N ARG A 139 7.95 14.61 -15.50
CA ARG A 139 7.96 14.32 -16.95
C ARG A 139 8.33 12.88 -17.31
N THR A 140 8.42 12.01 -16.32
CA THR A 140 8.86 10.61 -16.47
C THR A 140 8.01 9.70 -15.59
N ASN A 141 7.97 8.39 -15.89
CA ASN A 141 7.28 7.36 -15.10
C ASN A 141 5.78 7.63 -14.95
N TYR A 142 5.06 7.74 -16.07
CA TYR A 142 3.61 8.00 -16.09
C TYR A 142 2.74 6.78 -15.77
N SER A 143 3.27 5.57 -15.80
CA SER A 143 2.50 4.36 -15.44
C SER A 143 2.39 4.26 -13.92
N LEU A 144 1.30 3.66 -13.43
CA LEU A 144 1.06 3.53 -11.99
C LEU A 144 1.40 2.14 -11.46
N PHE A 145 0.90 1.08 -12.10
CA PHE A 145 1.10 -0.29 -11.63
C PHE A 145 2.19 -0.99 -12.43
N MET A 146 2.19 -0.79 -13.75
CA MET A 146 3.13 -1.44 -14.65
C MET A 146 3.80 -0.45 -15.61
N PRO A 147 5.11 -0.17 -15.52
CA PRO A 147 5.85 0.71 -16.41
C PRO A 147 6.00 0.20 -17.86
N ILE A 148 5.16 -0.74 -18.31
CA ILE A 148 5.19 -1.26 -19.69
C ILE A 148 5.10 -0.11 -20.69
N TYR A 149 4.17 0.83 -20.48
CA TYR A 149 3.98 1.95 -21.40
C TYR A 149 5.06 3.02 -21.29
N ASP A 150 5.65 3.20 -20.11
CA ASP A 150 6.84 4.05 -19.99
C ASP A 150 8.04 3.49 -20.75
N TYR A 151 8.24 2.16 -20.76
CA TYR A 151 9.27 1.54 -21.59
C TYR A 151 8.96 1.69 -23.08
N ILE A 152 7.70 1.44 -23.50
CA ILE A 152 7.27 1.54 -24.90
C ILE A 152 7.46 2.97 -25.44
N TYR A 153 7.06 3.98 -24.66
CA TYR A 153 7.09 5.38 -25.09
C TYR A 153 8.35 6.14 -24.65
N GLY A 154 9.31 5.45 -24.02
CA GLY A 154 10.59 6.03 -23.61
C GLY A 154 10.46 7.12 -22.55
N THR A 155 9.46 7.02 -21.67
CA THR A 155 9.23 7.97 -20.56
C THR A 155 9.74 7.45 -19.21
N MET A 156 10.45 6.31 -19.19
CA MET A 156 11.16 5.84 -17.99
C MET A 156 12.30 6.78 -17.60
N ASP A 157 12.35 7.14 -16.32
CA ASP A 157 13.49 7.89 -15.78
C ASP A 157 14.75 7.02 -15.72
N LYS A 158 15.88 7.59 -16.15
CA LYS A 158 17.16 6.86 -16.24
C LYS A 158 17.80 6.62 -14.87
N SER A 159 17.44 7.43 -13.87
CA SER A 159 18.01 7.33 -12.53
C SER A 159 17.28 6.32 -11.64
N THR A 160 16.07 5.89 -12.01
CA THR A 160 15.24 4.94 -11.23
C THR A 160 16.04 3.76 -10.68
N ASP A 161 16.80 3.07 -11.53
CA ASP A 161 17.54 1.87 -11.12
C ASP A 161 18.72 2.22 -10.20
N SER A 162 19.44 3.28 -10.52
CA SER A 162 20.56 3.74 -9.69
C SER A 162 20.10 4.22 -8.32
N LEU A 163 18.96 4.91 -8.24
CA LEU A 163 18.38 5.38 -6.98
C LEU A 163 17.89 4.22 -6.12
N HIS A 164 17.27 3.22 -6.72
CA HIS A 164 16.90 1.98 -6.03
C HIS A 164 18.14 1.23 -5.49
N GLU A 165 19.21 1.15 -6.29
CA GLU A 165 20.48 0.55 -5.85
C GLU A 165 21.17 1.34 -4.73
N ILE A 166 21.03 2.66 -4.71
CA ILE A 166 21.54 3.52 -3.64
C ILE A 166 20.70 3.37 -2.38
N SER A 167 19.36 3.33 -2.48
CA SER A 167 18.48 3.11 -1.32
C SER A 167 18.74 1.75 -0.68
N LEU A 168 18.84 0.71 -1.54
CA LEU A 168 19.76 -0.41 -1.47
C LEU A 168 20.73 -0.55 -0.30
N LYS A 169 21.72 0.35 -0.39
CA LYS A 169 23.01 0.32 0.29
C LYS A 169 23.14 1.44 1.31
N ARG A 170 22.08 2.23 1.49
CA ARG A 170 22.09 3.37 2.39
C ARG A 170 22.34 2.87 3.80
N GLU A 171 23.43 3.31 4.40
CA GLU A 171 23.71 3.05 5.80
C GLU A 171 22.62 3.65 6.69
N GLU A 172 22.28 2.95 7.77
CA GLU A 172 21.29 3.44 8.70
C GLU A 172 21.79 4.71 9.39
N ASP A 173 20.97 5.77 9.33
CA ASP A 173 21.24 7.02 10.02
C ASP A 173 21.26 6.79 11.53
N SER A 174 22.39 7.11 12.19
CA SER A 174 22.49 7.08 13.66
C SER A 174 21.58 8.15 14.28
N PRO A 175 20.58 7.78 15.10
CA PRO A 175 19.71 8.75 15.76
C PRO A 175 20.44 9.50 16.88
N ASN A 176 20.02 10.74 17.15
CA ASN A 176 20.45 11.47 18.34
C ASN A 176 19.64 11.05 19.57
N VAL A 177 18.35 10.74 19.38
CA VAL A 177 17.43 10.33 20.44
C VAL A 177 16.59 9.15 19.96
N VAL A 178 16.48 8.12 20.78
CA VAL A 178 15.61 6.97 20.56
C VAL A 178 14.54 6.93 21.63
N HIS A 179 13.28 6.93 21.22
CA HIS A 179 12.14 6.63 22.07
C HIS A 179 11.75 5.16 21.88
N LEU A 180 11.85 4.37 22.95
CA LEU A 180 11.51 2.95 22.90
C LEU A 180 10.07 2.74 23.39
N THR A 181 9.23 2.15 22.54
CA THR A 181 7.84 1.81 22.85
C THR A 181 7.64 0.30 22.85
N HIS A 182 6.66 -0.19 23.60
CA HIS A 182 6.29 -1.59 23.69
C HIS A 182 4.77 -1.73 23.63
N LEU A 183 4.30 -2.90 23.20
CA LEU A 183 2.86 -3.17 23.09
C LEU A 183 2.32 -3.57 24.47
N THR A 184 1.50 -2.72 25.09
CA THR A 184 0.98 -2.97 26.44
C THR A 184 -0.19 -3.95 26.45
N THR A 185 -1.04 -3.88 25.42
CA THR A 185 -2.30 -4.63 25.31
C THR A 185 -2.50 -5.06 23.86
N PRO A 186 -3.32 -6.08 23.56
CA PRO A 186 -3.57 -6.49 22.18
C PRO A 186 -3.98 -5.32 21.26
N ASN A 187 -4.77 -4.37 21.80
CA ASN A 187 -5.24 -3.19 21.07
C ASN A 187 -4.19 -2.08 20.90
N SER A 188 -3.07 -2.11 21.63
CA SER A 188 -2.06 -1.04 21.52
C SER A 188 -1.37 -1.02 20.15
N ILE A 189 -1.48 -2.10 19.37
CA ILE A 189 -0.96 -2.11 17.99
C ILE A 189 -1.63 -1.08 17.09
N TYR A 190 -2.92 -0.79 17.33
CA TYR A 190 -3.65 0.19 16.55
C TYR A 190 -3.19 1.63 16.81
N HIS A 191 -2.41 1.84 17.87
CA HIS A 191 -1.80 3.12 18.20
C HIS A 191 -0.37 3.26 17.68
N LEU A 192 0.14 2.29 16.92
CA LEU A 192 1.34 2.49 16.10
C LEU A 192 0.98 3.34 14.87
N HIS A 193 1.78 4.38 14.58
CA HIS A 193 1.56 5.25 13.42
C HIS A 193 1.55 4.52 12.07
N ILE A 194 2.26 3.39 11.96
CA ILE A 194 2.29 2.55 10.74
C ILE A 194 0.92 1.96 10.40
N GLY A 195 0.05 1.73 11.40
CA GLY A 195 -1.25 1.11 11.18
C GLY A 195 -2.34 2.15 10.88
N PHE A 196 -2.86 2.75 11.93
CA PHE A 196 -4.02 3.64 11.84
C PHE A 196 -3.64 4.99 12.42
N ALA A 197 -3.14 5.89 11.58
CA ALA A 197 -2.72 7.24 12.00
C ALA A 197 -3.82 7.98 12.81
N SER A 198 -5.10 7.79 12.45
CA SER A 198 -6.22 8.37 13.20
C SER A 198 -6.43 7.79 14.61
N LEU A 199 -6.04 6.54 14.85
CA LEU A 199 -6.11 5.92 16.17
C LEU A 199 -4.86 6.29 16.98
N ALA A 200 -3.69 6.25 16.34
CA ALA A 200 -2.42 6.66 16.94
C ALA A 200 -2.41 8.14 17.40
N SER A 201 -3.15 9.02 16.73
CA SER A 201 -3.30 10.42 17.13
C SER A 201 -4.21 10.64 18.35
N LYS A 202 -4.89 9.60 18.84
CA LYS A 202 -5.81 9.67 19.97
C LYS A 202 -5.27 8.86 21.16
N PRO A 203 -5.55 9.28 22.41
CA PRO A 203 -5.26 8.46 23.58
C PRO A 203 -5.89 7.07 23.47
N GLN A 204 -5.20 6.06 23.99
CA GLN A 204 -5.72 4.71 23.97
C GLN A 204 -6.99 4.60 24.81
N MET A 205 -8.11 4.30 24.16
CA MET A 205 -9.41 4.10 24.77
C MET A 205 -10.07 2.84 24.22
N SER A 206 -10.86 2.16 25.06
CA SER A 206 -11.65 1.01 24.61
C SER A 206 -12.78 1.48 23.70
N GLN A 207 -12.70 1.14 22.42
CA GLN A 207 -13.73 1.42 21.42
C GLN A 207 -14.39 0.12 20.99
N TRP A 208 -15.71 0.11 20.84
CA TRP A 208 -16.46 -1.10 20.52
C TRP A 208 -16.05 -1.74 19.19
N TYR A 209 -15.72 -0.93 18.18
CA TYR A 209 -15.37 -1.42 16.84
C TYR A 209 -13.99 -2.08 16.78
N LEU A 210 -13.10 -1.83 17.76
CA LEU A 210 -11.80 -2.52 17.82
C LEU A 210 -12.00 -4.03 18.04
N TRP A 211 -13.14 -4.44 18.58
CA TRP A 211 -13.49 -5.86 18.66
C TRP A 211 -13.63 -6.49 17.28
N LEU A 212 -14.12 -5.76 16.26
CA LEU A 212 -14.21 -6.27 14.89
C LEU A 212 -12.82 -6.48 14.25
N MET A 213 -11.81 -5.77 14.76
CA MET A 213 -10.43 -5.86 14.29
C MET A 213 -9.66 -7.02 14.93
N TRP A 214 -10.30 -7.85 15.75
CA TRP A 214 -9.67 -8.99 16.41
C TRP A 214 -8.83 -9.91 15.49
N PRO A 215 -9.16 -10.15 14.19
CA PRO A 215 -8.32 -10.97 13.32
C PRO A 215 -6.96 -10.31 13.06
N VAL A 216 -6.93 -8.98 12.88
CA VAL A 216 -5.70 -8.20 12.70
C VAL A 216 -4.86 -8.26 13.96
N THR A 217 -5.49 -8.14 15.13
CA THR A 217 -4.81 -8.29 16.43
C THR A 217 -4.20 -9.69 16.59
N CYS A 218 -4.93 -10.75 16.22
CA CYS A 218 -4.41 -12.11 16.32
C CYS A 218 -3.23 -12.32 15.38
N TRP A 219 -3.36 -11.83 14.14
CA TRP A 219 -2.29 -11.89 13.15
C TRP A 219 -1.01 -11.17 13.63
N SER A 220 -1.17 -9.99 14.22
CA SER A 220 -0.03 -9.26 14.75
C SER A 220 0.57 -9.93 15.97
N MET A 221 -0.22 -10.57 16.82
CA MET A 221 0.29 -11.38 17.92
C MET A 221 1.13 -12.55 17.40
N ILE A 222 0.71 -13.22 16.32
CA ILE A 222 1.50 -14.28 15.68
C ILE A 222 2.82 -13.71 15.12
N ILE A 223 2.76 -12.61 14.36
CA ILE A 223 3.95 -11.95 13.80
C ILE A 223 4.93 -11.56 14.91
N THR A 224 4.45 -10.91 15.97
CA THR A 224 5.28 -10.45 17.10
C THR A 224 5.84 -11.61 17.93
N CYS A 225 5.17 -12.78 17.96
CA CYS A 225 5.75 -13.98 18.57
C CYS A 225 6.91 -14.54 17.73
N ILE A 226 6.80 -14.48 16.40
CA ILE A 226 7.83 -14.99 15.47
C ILE A 226 9.01 -14.02 15.38
N TYR A 227 8.73 -12.72 15.29
CA TYR A 227 9.70 -11.66 15.16
C TYR A 227 9.92 -10.95 16.49
N GLY A 228 11.04 -11.26 17.15
CA GLY A 228 11.39 -10.69 18.47
C GLY A 228 12.31 -9.46 18.43
N SER A 229 12.73 -9.01 17.24
CA SER A 229 13.67 -7.88 17.08
C SER A 229 12.94 -6.54 17.09
N THR A 230 13.53 -5.55 17.77
CA THR A 230 13.05 -4.17 17.69
C THR A 230 13.07 -3.66 16.25
N PHE A 231 12.06 -2.91 15.86
CA PHE A 231 12.01 -2.26 14.55
C PHE A 231 11.66 -0.78 14.69
N ILE A 232 12.06 0.01 13.69
CA ILE A 232 11.82 1.45 13.69
C ILE A 232 10.41 1.71 13.18
N VAL A 233 9.60 2.38 13.99
CA VAL A 233 8.22 2.77 13.65
C VAL A 233 8.19 4.11 12.93
N GLU A 234 9.04 5.03 13.38
CA GLU A 234 8.98 6.43 12.95
C GLU A 234 10.37 7.05 12.98
N ARG A 235 10.66 7.91 12.00
CA ARG A 235 11.90 8.68 11.89
C ARG A 235 11.55 10.14 11.65
N ASN A 236 11.93 11.02 12.57
CA ASN A 236 11.68 12.45 12.48
C ASN A 236 12.99 13.24 12.53
N THR A 237 13.08 14.30 11.73
CA THR A 237 14.24 15.19 11.72
C THR A 237 13.78 16.62 12.03
N PHE A 238 14.24 17.17 13.14
CA PHE A 238 13.97 18.55 13.54
C PHE A 238 15.29 19.33 13.52
N GLY A 239 15.57 19.99 12.40
CA GLY A 239 16.84 20.66 12.16
C GLY A 239 18.01 19.68 12.21
N LYS A 240 18.83 19.77 13.27
CA LYS A 240 19.98 18.86 13.48
C LYS A 240 19.64 17.62 14.32
N LEU A 241 18.46 17.58 14.95
CA LEU A 241 18.06 16.49 15.82
C LEU A 241 17.33 15.40 15.02
N LYS A 242 17.92 14.21 14.97
CA LYS A 242 17.31 12.99 14.43
C LYS A 242 16.69 12.18 15.58
N LEU A 243 15.37 12.09 15.59
CA LEU A 243 14.60 11.30 16.55
C LEU A 243 14.07 10.03 15.88
N GLN A 244 14.13 8.91 16.59
CA GLN A 244 13.53 7.66 16.14
C GLN A 244 12.66 7.05 17.24
N SER A 245 11.52 6.51 16.84
CA SER A 245 10.65 5.71 17.72
C SER A 245 10.81 4.25 17.36
N TRP A 246 11.26 3.43 18.30
CA TRP A 246 11.50 2.00 18.11
C TRP A 246 10.42 1.22 18.84
N ALA A 247 9.78 0.27 18.15
CA ALA A 247 8.84 -0.64 18.80
C ALA A 247 9.52 -1.97 19.10
N ILE A 248 9.33 -2.44 20.33
CA ILE A 248 9.55 -3.83 20.69
C ILE A 248 8.28 -4.58 20.28
N PRO A 249 8.34 -5.53 19.33
CA PRO A 249 7.20 -6.36 18.93
C PRO A 249 6.91 -7.40 20.02
N ARG A 250 6.60 -6.98 21.24
CA ARG A 250 6.17 -7.87 22.31
C ARG A 250 5.04 -7.26 23.11
N TYR A 251 4.01 -8.06 23.31
CA TYR A 251 2.89 -7.72 24.17
C TYR A 251 3.22 -8.06 25.63
N ASN A 252 2.78 -7.25 26.59
CA ASN A 252 3.00 -7.52 28.03
C ASN A 252 2.45 -8.88 28.51
N ILE A 253 1.52 -9.48 27.77
CA ILE A 253 0.91 -10.78 28.09
C ILE A 253 1.78 -11.95 27.58
N GLN A 254 2.67 -11.74 26.60
CA GLN A 254 3.50 -12.80 26.02
C GLN A 254 4.49 -13.45 27.00
N PRO A 255 5.14 -12.73 27.93
CA PRO A 255 5.93 -13.36 28.99
C PRO A 255 5.09 -14.31 29.86
N ILE A 256 3.84 -13.95 30.15
CA ILE A 256 2.90 -14.74 30.96
C ILE A 256 2.46 -15.98 30.17
N ILE A 257 2.15 -15.84 28.88
CA ILE A 257 1.80 -16.96 27.99
C ILE A 257 2.98 -17.92 27.81
N GLN A 258 4.21 -17.43 27.61
CA GLN A 258 5.40 -18.28 27.57
C GLN A 258 5.64 -19.01 28.90
N HIS A 259 5.34 -18.37 30.03
CA HIS A 259 5.49 -19.00 31.34
C HIS A 259 4.39 -20.04 31.64
N ILE A 260 3.19 -19.88 31.06
CA ILE A 260 2.07 -20.83 31.18
C ILE A 260 2.19 -21.99 30.18
N PHE A 261 2.54 -21.71 28.92
CA PHE A 261 2.68 -22.71 27.85
C PHE A 261 4.09 -23.29 27.72
N GLY A 262 5.11 -22.71 28.34
CA GLY A 262 6.46 -23.28 28.42
C GLY A 262 6.51 -24.60 29.18
N TYR A 263 5.50 -24.90 30.00
CA TYR A 263 5.31 -26.21 30.62
C TYR A 263 4.60 -27.23 29.72
N LEU A 264 3.96 -26.80 28.62
CA LEU A 264 3.28 -27.69 27.68
C LEU A 264 4.16 -28.07 26.46
N LEU A 265 5.17 -27.26 26.15
CA LEU A 265 6.13 -27.51 25.06
C LEU A 265 7.39 -28.29 25.49
N LEU A 266 7.45 -28.77 26.74
CA LEU A 266 8.42 -29.77 27.20
C LEU A 266 7.91 -31.22 27.02
N PHE A 267 6.77 -31.41 26.33
CA PHE A 267 6.19 -32.72 26.07
C PHE A 267 5.83 -33.01 24.61
N PHE A 268 6.39 -32.27 23.64
CA PHE A 268 6.48 -32.70 22.23
C PHE A 268 7.77 -32.20 21.58
#